data_AF-A4BKS6-F1
#
_entry.id   AF-A4BKS6-F1
#
_cell.length_a   1.000
_cell.length_b   1.000
_cell.length_c   1.000
_cell.angle_alpha   90.00
_cell.angle_beta   90.00
_cell.angle_gamma   90.00
#
_symmetry.space_group_name_H-M   'P 1'
#
loop_
_entity.id
_entity.type
_entity.pdbx_description
1 polymer ?
#
loop_
_entity_poly.entity_id
_entity_poly.type
_entity_poly.pdbx_seq_one_letter_code
_entity_poly.pdbx_strand_id
1 'polypeptide(L)'
;MVRFFLILVLSGLSFTTAKNFLEFPRTEAVIQTLVDEHGFDRTEVERWMAEGSYREESVTNIAAPAEKTKSYVEYKPMFLSWLTIHQGKKFLEEHQSLLAKAEATYGVPAEIIVAIIGIESRYGNSLGRHNTFNALGSLAVTEGRRADYFQREWIKFIVHTQALGMDTLSIKGSYAGATGFPQFMPTSYEAYAVDHDEDGDVDIWSDAVDAIGSVANYLRKTVK
;
A
#
# COMPACT_ATOMS: atom_id res chain seq x y z
N MET A 1 14.60 6.34 -68.02
CA MET A 1 13.70 6.87 -66.97
C MET A 1 13.23 5.70 -66.11
N VAL A 2 13.88 5.45 -64.97
CA VAL A 2 13.46 4.40 -64.03
C VAL A 2 12.74 5.10 -62.87
N ARG A 3 11.44 4.84 -62.72
CA ARG A 3 10.60 5.35 -61.63
C ARG A 3 10.83 4.49 -60.39
N PHE A 4 11.38 5.07 -59.32
CA PHE A 4 11.39 4.46 -57.99
C PHE A 4 10.01 4.64 -57.35
N PHE A 5 9.35 3.53 -57.00
CA PHE A 5 8.20 3.53 -56.10
C PHE A 5 8.71 3.50 -54.66
N LEU A 6 8.44 4.55 -53.90
CA LEU A 6 8.67 4.59 -52.46
C LEU A 6 7.49 3.90 -51.77
N ILE A 7 7.70 2.67 -51.28
CA ILE A 7 6.72 1.98 -50.43
C ILE A 7 6.89 2.55 -49.02
N LEU A 8 5.91 3.35 -48.59
CA LEU A 8 5.79 3.85 -47.23
C LEU A 8 5.25 2.70 -46.36
N VAL A 9 6.11 2.02 -45.61
CA VAL A 9 5.69 1.02 -44.62
C VAL A 9 5.19 1.79 -43.40
N LEU A 10 3.86 1.90 -43.25
CA LEU A 10 3.24 2.28 -41.97
C LEU A 10 3.42 1.12 -41.00
N SER A 11 4.44 1.19 -40.15
CA SER A 11 4.55 0.37 -38.95
C SER A 11 3.41 0.75 -37.98
N GLY A 12 2.42 -0.14 -37.85
CA GLY A 12 1.33 0.02 -36.90
C GLY A 12 1.84 0.02 -35.47
N LEU A 13 1.60 1.11 -34.74
CA LEU A 13 1.74 1.16 -33.28
C LEU A 13 0.73 0.17 -32.69
N SER A 14 1.21 -0.98 -32.25
CA SER A 14 0.43 -1.90 -31.43
C SER A 14 0.35 -1.31 -30.02
N PHE A 15 -0.78 -0.70 -29.68
CA PHE A 15 -1.08 -0.41 -28.28
C PHE A 15 -1.44 -1.73 -27.61
N THR A 16 -0.52 -2.27 -26.80
CA THR A 16 -0.90 -3.32 -25.85
C THR A 16 -1.80 -2.67 -24.81
N THR A 17 -3.07 -3.06 -24.80
CA THR A 17 -3.96 -2.73 -23.67
C THR A 17 -3.39 -3.39 -22.42
N ALA A 18 -3.38 -2.65 -21.29
CA ALA A 18 -3.02 -3.27 -20.02
C ALA A 18 -4.01 -4.40 -19.73
N LYS A 19 -3.51 -5.56 -19.32
CA LYS A 19 -4.36 -6.71 -18.99
C LYS A 19 -5.16 -6.38 -17.74
N ASN A 20 -6.48 -6.61 -17.79
CA ASN A 20 -7.31 -6.51 -16.59
C ASN A 20 -7.26 -7.82 -15.80
N PHE A 21 -7.79 -7.82 -14.57
CA PHE A 21 -7.66 -8.98 -13.69
C PHE A 21 -8.58 -10.15 -14.08
N LEU A 22 -9.66 -9.93 -14.84
CA LEU A 22 -10.54 -11.00 -15.29
C LEU A 22 -9.85 -11.97 -16.27
N GLU A 23 -8.74 -11.56 -16.90
CA GLU A 23 -7.94 -12.41 -17.78
C GLU A 23 -7.13 -13.49 -17.03
N PHE A 24 -7.03 -13.42 -15.70
CA PHE A 24 -6.20 -14.31 -14.89
C PHE A 24 -7.04 -15.37 -14.16
N PRO A 25 -6.75 -16.67 -14.32
CA PRO A 25 -7.53 -17.75 -13.69
C PRO A 25 -7.61 -17.66 -12.16
N ARG A 26 -6.58 -17.11 -11.51
CA ARG A 26 -6.50 -16.94 -10.06
C ARG A 26 -7.46 -15.88 -9.51
N THR A 27 -8.01 -15.02 -10.36
CA THR A 27 -8.93 -13.94 -9.94
C THR A 27 -10.28 -14.49 -9.50
N GLU A 28 -10.76 -15.59 -10.08
CA GLU A 28 -12.07 -16.15 -9.73
C GLU A 28 -12.18 -16.53 -8.26
N ALA A 29 -11.10 -17.09 -7.68
CA ALA A 29 -11.08 -17.42 -6.24
C ALA A 29 -11.25 -16.17 -5.36
N VAL A 30 -10.65 -15.04 -5.77
CA VAL A 30 -10.80 -13.75 -5.06
C VAL A 30 -12.23 -13.23 -5.19
N ILE A 31 -12.81 -13.29 -6.39
CA ILE A 31 -14.21 -12.87 -6.63
C ILE A 31 -15.15 -13.72 -5.77
N GLN A 32 -14.99 -15.05 -5.78
CA GLN A 32 -15.83 -15.95 -5.01
C GLN A 32 -15.76 -15.65 -3.51
N THR A 33 -14.57 -15.44 -2.94
CA THR A 33 -14.44 -15.07 -1.52
C THR A 33 -15.11 -13.73 -1.21
N LEU A 34 -14.96 -12.72 -2.07
CA LEU A 34 -15.63 -11.42 -1.86
C LEU A 34 -17.15 -11.53 -1.91
N VAL A 35 -17.69 -12.37 -2.79
CA VAL A 35 -19.15 -12.57 -2.93
C VAL A 35 -19.70 -13.44 -1.81
N ASP A 36 -19.12 -14.62 -1.59
CA ASP A 36 -19.68 -15.63 -0.68
C ASP A 36 -19.44 -15.30 0.80
N GLU A 37 -18.23 -14.84 1.12
CA GLU A 37 -17.81 -14.64 2.52
C GLU A 37 -18.03 -13.20 3.00
N HIS A 38 -17.94 -12.23 2.08
CA HIS A 38 -18.08 -10.81 2.40
C HIS A 38 -19.37 -10.17 1.86
N GLY A 39 -20.17 -10.89 1.07
CA GLY A 39 -21.50 -10.45 0.64
C GLY A 39 -21.49 -9.33 -0.40
N PHE A 40 -20.37 -9.08 -1.08
CA PHE A 40 -20.32 -8.09 -2.15
C PHE A 40 -21.13 -8.52 -3.37
N ASP A 41 -21.69 -7.55 -4.09
CA ASP A 41 -22.34 -7.82 -5.38
C ASP A 41 -21.30 -8.25 -6.42
N ARG A 42 -21.54 -9.41 -7.05
CA ARG A 42 -20.62 -9.98 -8.05
C ARG A 42 -20.36 -9.03 -9.22
N THR A 43 -21.38 -8.30 -9.69
CA THR A 43 -21.22 -7.37 -10.81
C THR A 43 -20.28 -6.23 -10.44
N GLU A 44 -20.39 -5.73 -9.22
CA GLU A 44 -19.48 -4.70 -8.71
C GLU A 44 -18.05 -5.22 -8.55
N VAL A 45 -17.87 -6.42 -7.99
CA VAL A 45 -16.53 -7.02 -7.86
C VAL A 45 -15.89 -7.23 -9.23
N GLU A 46 -16.64 -7.81 -10.18
CA GLU A 46 -16.17 -8.02 -11.56
C GLU A 46 -15.83 -6.68 -12.25
N ARG A 47 -16.59 -5.62 -11.97
CA ARG A 47 -16.27 -4.26 -12.44
C ARG A 47 -14.91 -3.78 -11.90
N TRP A 48 -14.63 -3.93 -10.61
CA TRP A 48 -13.31 -3.57 -10.06
C TRP A 48 -12.19 -4.37 -10.71
N MET A 49 -12.38 -5.67 -10.94
CA MET A 49 -11.38 -6.53 -11.61
C MET A 49 -11.16 -6.11 -13.07
N ALA A 50 -12.21 -5.69 -13.77
CA ALA A 50 -12.16 -5.22 -15.16
C ALA A 50 -11.50 -3.84 -15.30
N GLU A 51 -11.75 -2.93 -14.36
CA GLU A 51 -11.14 -1.59 -14.33
C GLU A 51 -9.69 -1.62 -13.80
N GLY A 52 -9.39 -2.59 -12.95
CA GLY A 52 -8.04 -2.89 -12.50
C GLY A 52 -7.09 -3.18 -13.66
N SER A 53 -5.83 -2.80 -13.48
CA SER A 53 -4.79 -2.98 -14.48
C SER A 53 -3.58 -3.66 -13.87
N TYR A 54 -3.18 -4.78 -14.47
CA TYR A 54 -1.96 -5.50 -14.10
C TYR A 54 -0.71 -4.61 -14.20
N ARG A 55 0.18 -4.71 -13.21
CA ARG A 55 1.40 -3.92 -13.04
C ARG A 55 2.61 -4.84 -12.94
N GLU A 56 3.30 -5.00 -14.06
CA GLU A 56 4.53 -5.78 -14.12
C GLU A 56 5.63 -5.24 -13.20
N GLU A 57 5.68 -3.91 -12.98
CA GLU A 57 6.63 -3.27 -12.06
C GLU A 57 6.50 -3.83 -10.63
N SER A 58 5.28 -4.01 -10.10
CA SER A 58 5.06 -4.56 -8.76
C SER A 58 5.61 -5.97 -8.61
N VAL A 59 5.36 -6.82 -9.62
CA VAL A 59 5.82 -8.21 -9.65
C VAL A 59 7.34 -8.27 -9.76
N THR A 60 7.92 -7.46 -10.65
CA THR A 60 9.37 -7.40 -10.87
C THR A 60 10.09 -6.89 -9.62
N ASN A 61 9.58 -5.87 -8.95
CA ASN A 61 10.18 -5.31 -7.73
C ASN A 61 10.17 -6.31 -6.56
N ILE A 62 9.12 -7.13 -6.43
CA ILE A 62 9.08 -8.21 -5.42
C ILE A 62 10.01 -9.38 -5.78
N ALA A 63 10.15 -9.69 -7.07
CA ALA A 63 11.00 -10.78 -7.55
C ALA A 63 12.48 -10.41 -7.62
N ALA A 64 12.82 -9.11 -7.58
CA ALA A 64 14.18 -8.63 -7.66
C ALA A 64 15.03 -9.26 -6.54
N PRO A 65 16.21 -9.82 -6.87
CA PRO A 65 17.13 -10.28 -5.84
C PRO A 65 17.49 -9.09 -4.95
N ALA A 66 17.69 -9.34 -3.65
CA ALA A 66 18.13 -8.31 -2.72
C ALA A 66 19.30 -7.55 -3.32
N GLU A 67 19.19 -6.22 -3.44
CA GLU A 67 20.34 -5.38 -3.79
C GLU A 67 21.54 -5.77 -2.90
N LYS A 68 22.77 -5.51 -3.37
CA LYS A 68 23.94 -5.59 -2.47
C LYS A 68 23.60 -4.83 -1.19
N THR A 69 23.59 -5.55 -0.06
CA THR A 69 23.23 -4.98 1.23
C THR A 69 24.11 -3.77 1.50
N LYS A 70 23.51 -2.59 1.62
CA LYS A 70 24.23 -1.35 1.98
C LYS A 70 24.82 -1.53 3.38
N SER A 71 26.06 -1.05 3.58
CA SER A 71 26.62 -0.96 4.93
C SER A 71 25.80 0.03 5.79
N TYR A 72 25.93 -0.04 7.11
CA TYR A 72 25.27 0.92 8.00
C TYR A 72 25.63 2.37 7.67
N VAL A 73 26.89 2.63 7.30
CA VAL A 73 27.37 3.97 6.93
C VAL A 73 26.67 4.49 5.66
N GLU A 74 26.35 3.62 4.70
CA GLU A 74 25.63 3.98 3.48
C GLU A 74 24.11 4.06 3.68
N TYR A 75 23.54 3.25 4.56
CA TYR A 75 22.10 3.18 4.83
C TYR A 75 21.61 4.30 5.74
N LYS A 76 22.34 4.57 6.83
CA LYS A 76 22.00 5.59 7.83
C LYS A 76 21.62 6.96 7.23
N PRO A 77 22.41 7.57 6.31
CA PRO A 77 22.09 8.91 5.79
C PRO A 77 20.82 8.95 4.92
N MET A 78 20.31 7.81 4.45
CA MET A 78 19.03 7.75 3.74
C MET A 78 17.86 8.12 4.65
N PHE A 79 17.97 7.88 5.96
CA PHE A 79 16.90 8.16 6.93
C PHE A 79 17.26 9.27 7.91
N LEU A 80 18.52 9.32 8.37
CA LEU A 80 19.02 10.31 9.32
C LEU A 80 19.68 11.48 8.60
N SER A 81 18.85 12.30 7.95
CA SER A 81 19.24 13.57 7.34
C SER A 81 18.75 14.76 8.17
N TRP A 82 19.36 15.94 7.97
CA TRP A 82 18.90 17.17 8.62
C TRP A 82 17.41 17.43 8.36
N LEU A 83 16.96 17.20 7.12
CA LEU A 83 15.55 17.37 6.74
C LEU A 83 14.63 16.43 7.53
N THR A 84 14.97 15.15 7.64
CA THR A 84 14.12 14.16 8.35
C THR A 84 14.05 14.45 9.84
N ILE A 85 15.17 14.90 10.44
CA ILE A 85 15.22 15.29 11.85
C ILE A 85 14.36 16.54 12.09
N HIS A 86 14.48 17.55 11.21
CA HIS A 86 13.69 18.77 11.32
C HIS A 86 12.19 18.50 11.19
N GLN A 87 11.78 17.71 10.19
CA GLN A 87 10.39 17.31 10.01
C GLN A 87 9.87 16.45 11.18
N GLY A 88 10.69 15.55 11.73
CA GLY A 88 10.30 14.75 12.88
C GLY A 88 10.07 15.58 14.13
N LYS A 89 10.93 16.58 14.38
CA LYS A 89 10.72 17.54 15.46
C LYS A 89 9.41 18.30 15.28
N LYS A 90 9.14 18.78 14.06
CA LYS A 90 7.89 19.47 13.73
C LYS A 90 6.66 18.58 13.95
N PHE A 91 6.68 17.35 13.45
CA PHE A 91 5.60 16.38 13.64
C PHE A 91 5.36 16.08 15.13
N LEU A 92 6.43 15.94 15.91
CA LEU A 92 6.33 15.75 17.37
C LEU A 92 5.69 16.97 18.06
N GLU A 93 6.08 18.18 17.69
CA GLU A 93 5.50 19.43 18.23
C GLU A 93 4.02 19.58 17.85
N GLU A 94 3.66 19.27 16.60
CA GLU A 94 2.28 19.37 16.08
C GLU A 94 1.34 18.36 16.76
N HIS A 95 1.83 17.14 17.06
CA HIS A 95 1.03 16.05 17.63
C HIS A 95 1.39 15.72 19.08
N GLN A 96 1.98 16.67 19.83
CA GLN A 96 2.55 16.40 21.16
C GLN A 96 1.55 15.77 22.14
N SER A 97 0.33 16.30 22.20
CA SER A 97 -0.72 15.79 23.10
C SER A 97 -1.17 14.38 22.73
N LEU A 98 -1.31 14.10 21.43
CA LEU A 98 -1.70 12.79 20.91
C LEU A 98 -0.61 11.75 21.15
N LEU A 99 0.65 12.10 20.87
CA LEU A 99 1.80 11.24 21.13
C LEU A 99 1.92 10.91 22.62
N ALA A 100 1.69 11.88 23.51
CA ALA A 100 1.66 11.64 24.95
C ALA A 100 0.50 10.71 25.37
N LYS A 101 -0.69 10.86 24.76
CA LYS A 101 -1.84 9.95 24.97
C LYS A 101 -1.49 8.53 24.51
N ALA A 102 -0.91 8.38 23.32
CA ALA A 102 -0.51 7.10 22.78
C ALA A 102 0.58 6.43 23.64
N GLU A 103 1.59 7.17 24.07
CA GLU A 103 2.65 6.66 24.95
C GLU A 103 2.06 6.17 26.28
N ALA A 104 1.18 6.96 26.92
CA ALA A 104 0.53 6.56 28.17
C ALA A 104 -0.39 5.33 27.99
N THR A 105 -1.05 5.19 26.84
CA THR A 105 -2.00 4.11 26.56
C THR A 105 -1.31 2.80 26.18
N TYR A 106 -0.26 2.89 25.36
CA TYR A 106 0.38 1.73 24.74
C TYR A 106 1.74 1.38 25.33
N GLY A 107 2.35 2.27 26.12
CA GLY A 107 3.68 2.08 26.71
C GLY A 107 4.82 2.19 25.68
N VAL A 108 4.57 2.80 24.52
CA VAL A 108 5.55 2.98 23.45
C VAL A 108 6.01 4.43 23.44
N PRO A 109 7.33 4.72 23.59
CA PRO A 109 7.82 6.09 23.60
C PRO A 109 7.44 6.88 22.34
N ALA A 110 7.02 8.14 22.53
CA ALA A 110 6.60 9.01 21.44
C ALA A 110 7.63 9.10 20.31
N GLU A 111 8.92 9.22 20.63
CA GLU A 111 10.00 9.32 19.64
C GLU A 111 10.14 8.07 18.77
N ILE A 112 9.75 6.89 19.27
CA ILE A 112 9.76 5.65 18.48
C ILE A 112 8.61 5.65 17.48
N ILE A 113 7.41 6.08 17.90
CA ILE A 113 6.25 6.22 17.02
C ILE A 113 6.57 7.21 15.89
N VAL A 114 7.12 8.38 16.25
CA VAL A 114 7.53 9.41 15.29
C VAL A 114 8.60 8.88 14.34
N ALA A 115 9.61 8.14 14.85
CA ALA A 115 10.67 7.59 14.02
C ALA A 115 10.14 6.58 12.98
N ILE A 116 9.20 5.71 13.36
CA ILE A 116 8.57 4.76 12.43
C ILE A 116 7.83 5.50 11.33
N ILE A 117 6.94 6.44 11.67
CA ILE A 117 6.18 7.23 10.68
C ILE A 117 7.14 8.02 9.76
N GLY A 118 8.22 8.57 10.32
CA GLY A 118 9.23 9.29 9.57
C GLY A 118 10.00 8.42 8.57
N ILE A 119 10.33 7.19 8.96
CA ILE A 119 11.00 6.21 8.08
C ILE A 119 10.06 5.73 6.97
N GLU A 120 8.82 5.39 7.32
CA GLU A 120 7.87 4.75 6.42
C GLU A 120 7.29 5.71 5.38
N SER A 121 6.90 6.92 5.79
CA SER A 121 6.15 7.84 4.92
C SER A 121 6.68 9.27 4.90
N ARG A 122 7.80 9.55 5.58
CA ARG A 122 8.28 10.94 5.78
C ARG A 122 7.19 11.81 6.39
N TYR A 123 6.51 11.29 7.42
CA TYR A 123 5.43 12.02 8.11
C TYR A 123 4.28 12.37 7.15
N GLY A 124 3.89 11.42 6.29
CA GLY A 124 2.82 11.58 5.30
C GLY A 124 3.23 12.18 3.96
N ASN A 125 4.46 12.70 3.82
CA ASN A 125 4.90 13.31 2.55
C ASN A 125 5.18 12.29 1.42
N SER A 126 5.26 11.00 1.75
CA SER A 126 5.57 9.92 0.82
C SER A 126 4.76 8.67 1.15
N LEU A 127 3.47 8.67 0.81
CA LEU A 127 2.55 7.53 1.03
C LEU A 127 2.66 6.42 -0.03
N GLY A 128 3.52 6.62 -1.04
CA GLY A 128 3.64 5.75 -2.19
C GLY A 128 2.94 6.31 -3.43
N ARG A 129 3.28 5.74 -4.60
CA ARG A 129 2.84 6.22 -5.92
C ARG A 129 2.04 5.18 -6.71
N HIS A 130 2.05 3.93 -6.25
CA HIS A 130 1.41 2.84 -6.96
C HIS A 130 -0.05 2.78 -6.55
N ASN A 131 -0.92 2.42 -7.49
CA ASN A 131 -2.29 2.11 -7.17
C ASN A 131 -2.34 0.78 -6.39
N THR A 132 -2.84 0.80 -5.15
CA THR A 132 -2.77 -0.33 -4.21
C THR A 132 -3.57 -1.53 -4.70
N PHE A 133 -4.78 -1.30 -5.23
CA PHE A 133 -5.60 -2.35 -5.84
C PHE A 133 -4.82 -3.08 -6.94
N ASN A 134 -4.22 -2.31 -7.85
CA ASN A 134 -3.45 -2.85 -8.96
C ASN A 134 -2.18 -3.56 -8.50
N ALA A 135 -1.46 -3.02 -7.52
CA ALA A 135 -0.24 -3.61 -6.98
C ALA A 135 -0.51 -4.97 -6.33
N LEU A 136 -1.49 -5.02 -5.41
CA LEU A 136 -1.90 -6.26 -4.74
C LEU A 136 -2.48 -7.28 -5.72
N GLY A 137 -3.38 -6.85 -6.62
CA GLY A 137 -3.95 -7.71 -7.65
C GLY A 137 -2.87 -8.35 -8.52
N SER A 138 -1.90 -7.58 -8.99
CA SER A 138 -0.80 -8.10 -9.82
C SER A 138 0.03 -9.16 -9.11
N LEU A 139 0.27 -8.98 -7.80
CA LEU A 139 1.00 -9.94 -6.98
C LEU A 139 0.16 -11.17 -6.59
N ALA A 140 -1.16 -11.01 -6.51
CA ALA A 140 -2.12 -12.05 -6.18
C ALA A 140 -2.41 -13.00 -7.36
N VAL A 141 -2.46 -12.45 -8.58
CA VAL A 141 -2.76 -13.22 -9.80
C VAL A 141 -1.51 -13.81 -10.46
N THR A 142 -0.32 -13.29 -10.13
CA THR A 142 0.95 -13.88 -10.57
C THR A 142 1.29 -15.10 -9.73
N GLU A 143 1.48 -16.26 -10.37
CA GLU A 143 1.92 -17.46 -9.67
C GLU A 143 3.31 -17.29 -9.05
N GLY A 144 3.44 -17.67 -7.78
CA GLY A 144 4.69 -17.58 -7.05
C GLY A 144 4.52 -17.90 -5.56
N ARG A 145 5.63 -17.98 -4.83
CA ARG A 145 5.67 -18.41 -3.41
C ARG A 145 4.78 -17.60 -2.47
N ARG A 146 4.44 -16.36 -2.83
CA ARG A 146 3.64 -15.42 -2.01
C ARG A 146 2.27 -15.10 -2.61
N ALA A 147 1.85 -15.75 -3.70
CA ALA A 147 0.61 -15.41 -4.39
C ALA A 147 -0.61 -15.51 -3.45
N ASP A 148 -0.72 -16.58 -2.66
CA ASP A 148 -1.82 -16.78 -1.70
C ASP A 148 -1.80 -15.75 -0.57
N TYR A 149 -0.61 -15.30 -0.14
CA TYR A 149 -0.47 -14.19 0.79
C TYR A 149 -1.06 -12.91 0.20
N PHE A 150 -0.72 -12.58 -1.05
CA PHE A 150 -1.22 -11.37 -1.70
C PHE A 150 -2.70 -11.45 -2.08
N GLN A 151 -3.25 -12.64 -2.37
CA GLN A 151 -4.71 -12.81 -2.51
C GLN A 151 -5.43 -12.38 -1.23
N ARG A 152 -4.96 -12.84 -0.07
CA ARG A 152 -5.53 -12.45 1.22
C ARG A 152 -5.40 -10.94 1.46
N GLU A 153 -4.24 -10.35 1.20
CA GLU A 153 -4.06 -8.90 1.34
C GLU A 153 -4.98 -8.11 0.40
N TRP A 154 -5.16 -8.57 -0.84
CA TRP A 154 -6.03 -7.89 -1.81
C TRP A 154 -7.50 -7.94 -1.41
N ILE A 155 -7.98 -9.10 -0.95
CA ILE A 155 -9.35 -9.26 -0.41
C ILE A 155 -9.54 -8.30 0.77
N LYS A 156 -8.64 -8.32 1.75
CA LYS A 156 -8.72 -7.44 2.93
C LYS A 156 -8.68 -5.97 2.56
N PHE A 157 -7.84 -5.58 1.59
CA PHE A 157 -7.80 -4.21 1.09
C PHE A 157 -9.16 -3.76 0.52
N ILE A 158 -9.79 -4.60 -0.31
CA ILE A 158 -11.12 -4.30 -0.88
C ILE A 158 -12.15 -4.17 0.24
N VAL A 159 -12.19 -5.14 1.16
CA VAL A 159 -13.12 -5.12 2.30
C VAL A 159 -12.98 -3.85 3.14
N HIS A 160 -11.75 -3.48 3.52
CA HIS A 160 -11.52 -2.31 4.38
C HIS A 160 -11.88 -1.00 3.66
N THR A 161 -11.44 -0.83 2.42
CA THR A 161 -11.73 0.41 1.68
C THR A 161 -13.22 0.60 1.43
N GLN A 162 -13.95 -0.49 1.16
CA GLN A 162 -15.41 -0.44 1.03
C GLN A 162 -16.11 -0.12 2.36
N ALA A 163 -15.66 -0.72 3.47
CA ALA A 163 -16.21 -0.42 4.79
C ALA A 163 -16.05 1.06 5.19
N LEU A 164 -14.95 1.69 4.76
CA LEU A 164 -14.65 3.11 4.97
C LEU A 164 -15.28 4.05 3.92
N GLY A 165 -16.07 3.52 2.97
CA GLY A 165 -16.66 4.32 1.89
C GLY A 165 -15.63 4.93 0.93
N MET A 166 -14.40 4.41 0.89
CA MET A 166 -13.34 4.88 0.01
C MET A 166 -13.46 4.26 -1.39
N ASP A 167 -13.04 5.00 -2.41
CA ASP A 167 -12.85 4.41 -3.74
C ASP A 167 -11.62 3.50 -3.75
N THR A 168 -11.87 2.18 -3.64
CA THR A 168 -10.88 1.10 -3.68
C THR A 168 -9.91 1.21 -4.86
N LEU A 169 -10.36 1.73 -6.01
CA LEU A 169 -9.53 1.86 -7.21
C LEU A 169 -8.67 3.14 -7.22
N SER A 170 -8.78 4.01 -6.22
CA SER A 170 -8.02 5.28 -6.17
C SER A 170 -6.86 5.29 -5.18
N ILE A 171 -6.83 4.34 -4.24
CA ILE A 171 -5.88 4.37 -3.12
C ILE A 171 -4.45 4.14 -3.61
N LYS A 172 -3.53 4.95 -3.09
CA LYS A 172 -2.10 4.86 -3.36
C LYS A 172 -1.35 4.16 -2.24
N GLY A 173 -0.24 3.53 -2.61
CA GLY A 173 0.62 2.80 -1.69
C GLY A 173 1.96 2.42 -2.29
N SER A 174 2.67 1.56 -1.56
CA SER A 174 3.91 0.94 -2.02
C SER A 174 3.66 -0.02 -3.19
N TYR A 175 4.73 -0.43 -3.87
CA TYR A 175 4.65 -1.42 -4.94
C TYR A 175 4.16 -2.79 -4.46
N ALA A 176 4.19 -3.03 -3.14
CA ALA A 176 3.74 -4.25 -2.48
C ALA A 176 2.37 -4.12 -1.80
N GLY A 177 1.73 -2.95 -1.89
CA GLY A 177 0.39 -2.69 -1.34
C GLY A 177 0.34 -2.23 0.11
N ALA A 178 1.47 -1.80 0.68
CA ALA A 178 1.49 -1.11 1.97
C ALA A 178 0.92 0.31 1.82
N THR A 179 0.10 0.76 2.76
CA THR A 179 -0.62 2.03 2.64
C THR A 179 -0.56 2.92 3.88
N GLY A 180 -0.85 4.20 3.66
CA GLY A 180 -0.98 5.19 4.72
C GLY A 180 0.34 5.61 5.35
N PHE A 181 0.24 6.45 6.37
CA PHE A 181 1.37 6.93 7.17
C PHE A 181 2.25 5.81 7.71
N PRO A 182 1.70 4.67 8.22
CA PRO A 182 2.52 3.62 8.80
C PRO A 182 2.97 2.56 7.78
N GLN A 183 2.58 2.69 6.50
CA GLN A 183 2.80 1.66 5.48
C GLN A 183 2.33 0.28 5.94
N PHE A 184 1.12 0.21 6.48
CA PHE A 184 0.52 -1.06 6.88
C PHE A 184 0.09 -1.85 5.66
N MET A 185 0.36 -3.16 5.70
CA MET A 185 -0.34 -4.11 4.85
C MET A 185 -1.82 -4.21 5.31
N PRO A 186 -2.75 -4.54 4.41
CA PRO A 186 -4.17 -4.69 4.76
C PRO A 186 -4.43 -5.59 5.98
N THR A 187 -3.75 -6.73 6.12
CA THR A 187 -3.90 -7.58 7.32
C THR A 187 -3.33 -6.95 8.59
N SER A 188 -2.31 -6.09 8.48
CA SER A 188 -1.82 -5.29 9.60
C SER A 188 -2.82 -4.21 10.00
N TYR A 189 -3.47 -3.56 9.03
CA TYR A 189 -4.56 -2.63 9.30
C TYR A 189 -5.66 -3.31 10.12
N GLU A 190 -6.15 -4.48 9.69
CA GLU A 190 -7.18 -5.22 10.42
C GLU A 190 -6.79 -5.58 11.86
N ALA A 191 -5.52 -5.97 12.08
CA ALA A 191 -5.08 -6.45 13.39
C ALA A 191 -4.69 -5.34 14.38
N TYR A 192 -4.29 -4.17 13.86
CA TYR A 192 -3.55 -3.17 14.63
C TYR A 192 -4.02 -1.73 14.43
N ALA A 193 -4.77 -1.41 13.37
CA ALA A 193 -5.30 -0.07 13.23
C ALA A 193 -6.35 0.23 14.30
N VAL A 194 -6.37 1.46 14.80
CA VAL A 194 -7.26 1.91 15.87
C VAL A 194 -7.73 3.32 15.59
N ASP A 195 -9.02 3.55 15.84
CA ASP A 195 -9.64 4.87 15.95
C ASP A 195 -9.08 5.51 17.23
N HIS A 196 -8.20 6.50 17.09
CA HIS A 196 -7.44 7.04 18.21
C HIS A 196 -8.06 8.30 18.83
N ASP A 197 -8.85 9.05 18.07
CA ASP A 197 -9.65 10.18 18.54
C ASP A 197 -11.13 9.90 18.77
N GLU A 198 -11.57 8.66 18.52
CA GLU A 198 -12.92 8.14 18.80
C GLU A 198 -14.00 8.82 17.92
N ASP A 199 -13.66 9.14 16.67
CA ASP A 199 -14.58 9.76 15.72
C ASP A 199 -15.47 8.76 14.96
N GLY A 200 -15.16 7.46 15.10
CA GLY A 200 -15.89 6.35 14.52
C GLY A 200 -15.27 5.76 13.24
N ASP A 201 -14.24 6.40 12.70
CA ASP A 201 -13.49 5.94 11.53
C ASP A 201 -12.05 5.55 11.91
N VAL A 202 -11.40 4.74 11.06
CA VAL A 202 -9.98 4.36 11.25
C VAL A 202 -9.21 4.72 9.98
N ASP A 203 -8.79 5.96 9.87
CA ASP A 203 -8.12 6.54 8.71
C ASP A 203 -6.61 6.71 8.90
N ILE A 204 -5.86 5.67 8.53
CA ILE A 204 -4.38 5.73 8.54
C ILE A 204 -3.78 6.42 7.29
N TRP A 205 -4.61 6.89 6.35
CA TRP A 205 -4.19 7.43 5.06
C TRP A 205 -4.10 8.96 5.08
N SER A 206 -5.15 9.61 5.58
CA SER A 206 -5.26 11.07 5.58
C SER A 206 -5.08 11.68 6.97
N ASP A 207 -5.26 10.88 8.02
CA ASP A 207 -5.07 11.32 9.41
C ASP A 207 -3.80 10.76 10.06
N ALA A 208 -3.03 11.67 10.65
CA ALA A 208 -1.88 11.32 11.49
C ALA A 208 -2.31 10.78 12.86
N VAL A 209 -3.51 11.12 13.35
CA VAL A 209 -4.02 10.74 14.67
C VAL A 209 -4.16 9.22 14.78
N ASP A 210 -4.92 8.62 13.86
CA ASP A 210 -5.07 7.17 13.80
C ASP A 210 -3.77 6.46 13.46
N ALA A 211 -2.95 7.05 12.59
CA ALA A 211 -1.64 6.49 12.29
C ALA A 211 -0.75 6.39 13.55
N ILE A 212 -0.73 7.42 14.41
CA ILE A 212 0.02 7.42 15.67
C ILE A 212 -0.49 6.31 16.59
N GLY A 213 -1.80 6.24 16.82
CA GLY A 213 -2.40 5.20 17.67
C GLY A 213 -2.15 3.79 17.13
N SER A 214 -2.27 3.62 15.81
CA SER A 214 -2.09 2.36 15.11
C SER A 214 -0.66 1.84 15.18
N VAL A 215 0.34 2.70 14.99
CA VAL A 215 1.77 2.35 15.16
C VAL A 215 2.05 1.95 16.60
N ALA A 216 1.55 2.71 17.58
CA ALA A 216 1.73 2.39 18.99
C ALA A 216 1.09 1.04 19.36
N ASN A 217 -0.13 0.78 18.89
CA ASN A 217 -0.82 -0.49 19.08
C ASN A 217 -0.09 -1.67 18.44
N TYR A 218 0.41 -1.49 17.21
CA TYR A 218 1.21 -2.48 16.50
C TYR A 218 2.47 -2.86 17.31
N LEU A 219 3.25 -1.86 17.74
CA LEU A 219 4.49 -2.09 18.49
C LEU A 219 4.22 -2.77 19.82
N ARG A 220 3.20 -2.34 20.57
CA ARG A 220 2.78 -2.98 21.82
C ARG A 220 2.47 -4.47 21.64
N LYS A 221 1.80 -4.85 20.54
CA LYS A 221 1.39 -6.25 20.32
C LYS A 221 2.48 -7.13 19.72
N THR A 222 3.48 -6.56 19.05
CA THR A 222 4.44 -7.31 18.24
C THR A 222 5.87 -7.30 18.77
N VAL A 223 6.25 -6.26 19.52
CA VAL A 223 7.58 -6.14 20.12
C VAL A 223 7.48 -6.58 21.58
N LYS A 224 8.23 -7.64 21.92
CA LYS A 224 8.33 -8.19 23.29
C LYS A 224 9.57 -7.68 23.99
#